data_AF-I4Y8E6-F1
#
_entry.id   AF-I4Y8E6-F1
#
_cell.length_a   1.000
_cell.length_b   1.000
_cell.length_c   1.000
_cell.angle_alpha   90.00
_cell.angle_beta   90.00
_cell.angle_gamma   90.00
#
_symmetry.space_group_name_H-M   'P 1'
#
loop_
_entity.id
_entity.type
_entity.pdbx_description
1 polymer ?
#
loop_
_entity_poly.entity_id
_entity_poly.type
_entity_poly.pdbx_seq_one_letter_code
_entity_poly.pdbx_strand_id
1 'polypeptide(L)'
;MKDEDLAEFRIKCEEYYKTRSNDIQPVDAYFIQALPEERANLTKIQNDIRRQYHNSVAVEKKEFLRTIKDNTQSVSSDYRNALNGLKEFIDKHGTNNPGIEIFLISLYNFLRLQRNHKQRLCWVIDDGVFTEYGDNEFTLDAYKLLIRKIGLNLQIEDNEKCTYIMATNFTNSELSALSRQFPSKIKRSRRILQAVATSDEAEQGVRNINKLATGRVHISTQDREEGYESSLITELYNYFLDLIF
;
A
#
# COMPACT_ATOMS: atom_id res chain seq x y z
N MET A 1 16.47 16.32 -31.97
CA MET A 1 17.29 15.53 -31.03
C MET A 1 17.85 14.35 -31.81
N LYS A 2 19.15 14.06 -31.70
CA LYS A 2 19.78 13.01 -32.51
C LYS A 2 19.48 11.63 -31.92
N ASP A 3 19.60 10.59 -32.73
CA ASP A 3 19.42 9.19 -32.28
C ASP A 3 20.41 8.80 -31.17
N GLU A 4 21.60 9.41 -31.18
CA GLU A 4 22.62 9.25 -30.14
C GLU A 4 22.15 9.82 -28.78
N ASP A 5 21.51 10.99 -28.79
CA ASP A 5 20.96 11.62 -27.57
C ASP A 5 19.80 10.80 -26.97
N LEU A 6 18.97 10.17 -27.84
CA LEU A 6 17.89 9.27 -27.42
C LEU A 6 18.41 7.97 -26.81
N ALA A 7 19.52 7.43 -27.35
CA ALA A 7 20.16 6.23 -26.82
C ALA A 7 20.82 6.50 -25.46
N GLU A 8 21.47 7.65 -25.30
CA GLU A 8 22.04 8.08 -24.01
C GLU A 8 20.95 8.33 -22.96
N PHE A 9 19.86 9.00 -23.34
CA PHE A 9 18.69 9.19 -22.47
C PHE A 9 18.10 7.86 -22.00
N ARG A 10 18.00 6.86 -22.89
CA ARG A 10 17.54 5.52 -22.53
C ARG A 10 18.44 4.87 -21.48
N ILE A 11 19.75 4.91 -21.65
CA ILE A 11 20.71 4.37 -20.68
C ILE A 11 20.56 5.05 -19.32
N LYS A 12 20.43 6.39 -19.31
CA LYS A 12 20.24 7.15 -18.06
C LYS A 12 18.93 6.82 -17.37
N CYS A 13 17.84 6.64 -18.12
CA CYS A 13 16.57 6.16 -17.57
C CYS A 13 16.70 4.74 -16.98
N GLU A 14 17.37 3.81 -17.68
CA GLU A 14 17.60 2.46 -17.18
C GLU A 14 18.48 2.44 -15.91
N GLU A 15 19.53 3.25 -15.87
CA GLU A 15 20.38 3.45 -14.67
C GLU A 15 19.57 4.01 -13.50
N TYR A 16 18.72 5.02 -13.75
CA TYR A 16 17.86 5.63 -12.74
C TYR A 16 16.95 4.59 -12.07
N TYR A 17 16.20 3.80 -12.86
CA TYR A 17 15.30 2.79 -12.31
C TYR A 17 16.05 1.62 -11.65
N LYS A 18 17.23 1.22 -12.14
CA LYS A 18 18.03 0.14 -11.53
C LYS A 18 18.69 0.54 -10.21
N THR A 19 19.22 1.76 -10.12
CA THR A 19 20.03 2.20 -8.97
C THR A 19 19.21 2.88 -7.88
N ARG A 20 17.97 3.29 -8.16
CA ARG A 20 17.13 4.08 -7.23
C ARG A 20 17.86 5.32 -6.70
N SER A 21 18.75 5.88 -7.52
CA SER A 21 19.48 7.09 -7.14
C SER A 21 18.50 8.26 -7.03
N ASN A 22 18.55 8.97 -5.90
CA ASN A 22 17.81 10.23 -5.72
C ASN A 22 18.34 11.38 -6.61
N ASP A 23 19.39 11.15 -7.40
CA ASP A 23 19.80 12.07 -8.46
C ASP A 23 18.82 11.99 -9.63
N ILE A 24 17.73 12.75 -9.50
CA ILE A 24 16.73 13.03 -10.56
C ILE A 24 17.33 13.99 -11.61
N GLN A 25 18.37 14.74 -11.25
CA GLN A 25 19.01 15.76 -12.08
C GLN A 25 19.43 15.31 -13.50
N PRO A 26 19.90 14.07 -13.75
CA PRO A 26 20.31 13.65 -15.08
C PRO A 26 19.16 13.44 -16.07
N VAL A 27 17.96 13.05 -15.61
CA VAL A 27 16.82 12.71 -16.49
C VAL A 27 15.99 13.96 -16.81
N ASP A 28 15.75 14.81 -15.81
CA ASP A 28 14.99 16.05 -15.99
C ASP A 28 15.71 17.06 -16.89
N ALA A 29 17.04 17.03 -16.92
CA ALA A 29 17.85 17.90 -17.80
C ALA A 29 17.50 17.72 -19.29
N TYR A 30 17.21 16.49 -19.73
CA TYR A 30 16.80 16.21 -21.11
C TYR A 30 15.43 16.82 -21.43
N PHE A 31 14.49 16.83 -20.49
CA PHE A 31 13.17 17.46 -20.68
C PHE A 31 13.23 18.98 -20.67
N ILE A 32 14.10 19.56 -19.84
CA ILE A 32 14.33 21.01 -19.76
C ILE A 32 14.91 21.53 -21.07
N GLN A 33 15.86 20.80 -21.67
CA GLN A 33 16.55 21.21 -22.89
C GLN A 33 15.80 20.86 -24.19
N ALA A 34 14.86 19.92 -24.15
CA ALA A 34 14.10 19.47 -25.32
C ALA A 34 12.96 20.40 -25.75
N LEU A 35 12.76 20.51 -27.07
CA LEU A 35 11.60 21.17 -27.67
C LEU A 35 10.30 20.40 -27.38
N PRO A 36 9.12 21.05 -27.43
CA PRO A 36 7.84 20.39 -27.12
C PRO A 36 7.56 19.10 -27.92
N GLU A 37 7.96 19.06 -29.20
CA GLU A 37 7.79 17.90 -30.08
C GLU A 37 8.72 16.73 -29.68
N GLU A 38 9.89 17.03 -29.13
CA GLU A 38 10.88 16.05 -28.70
C GLU A 38 10.54 15.46 -27.33
N ARG A 39 9.86 16.24 -26.47
CA ARG A 39 9.35 15.79 -25.16
C ARG A 39 8.36 14.65 -25.27
N ALA A 40 7.60 14.56 -26.37
CA ALA A 40 6.70 13.43 -26.60
C ALA A 40 7.48 12.12 -26.77
N ASN A 41 8.60 12.15 -27.51
CA ASN A 41 9.47 10.99 -27.72
C ASN A 41 10.23 10.62 -26.44
N LEU A 42 10.74 11.61 -25.70
CA LEU A 42 11.37 11.38 -24.39
C LEU A 42 10.40 10.76 -23.38
N THR A 43 9.17 11.31 -23.30
CA THR A 43 8.10 10.76 -22.44
C THR A 43 7.79 9.32 -22.82
N LYS A 44 7.70 9.01 -24.12
CA LYS A 44 7.44 7.65 -24.59
C LYS A 44 8.54 6.68 -24.15
N ILE A 45 9.81 7.04 -24.34
CA ILE A 45 10.96 6.23 -23.92
C ILE A 45 10.97 6.03 -22.40
N GLN A 46 10.78 7.10 -21.64
CA GLN A 46 10.73 7.03 -20.18
C GLN A 46 9.60 6.11 -19.70
N ASN A 47 8.41 6.22 -20.30
CA ASN A 47 7.26 5.36 -19.98
C ASN A 47 7.50 3.90 -20.35
N ASP A 48 8.11 3.63 -21.51
CA ASP A 48 8.43 2.26 -21.94
C ASP A 48 9.45 1.60 -21.00
N ILE A 49 10.50 2.34 -20.60
CA ILE A 49 11.52 1.86 -19.64
C ILE A 49 10.90 1.66 -18.27
N ARG A 50 10.10 2.62 -17.79
CA ARG A 50 9.34 2.51 -16.54
C ARG A 50 8.49 1.25 -16.55
N ARG A 51 7.76 1.00 -17.64
CA ARG A 51 6.92 -0.20 -17.80
C ARG A 51 7.74 -1.50 -17.78
N GLN A 52 8.86 -1.54 -18.50
CA GLN A 52 9.75 -2.71 -18.51
C GLN A 52 10.32 -3.00 -17.12
N TYR A 53 10.72 -1.96 -16.39
CA TYR A 53 11.20 -2.09 -15.02
C TYR A 53 10.10 -2.58 -14.07
N HIS A 54 8.90 -2.00 -14.11
CA HIS A 54 7.79 -2.51 -13.28
C HIS A 54 7.45 -3.96 -13.61
N ASN A 55 7.51 -4.37 -14.87
CA ASN A 55 7.31 -5.76 -15.26
C ASN A 55 8.39 -6.69 -14.70
N SER A 56 9.68 -6.31 -14.73
CA SER A 56 10.75 -7.13 -14.16
C SER A 56 10.63 -7.25 -12.64
N VAL A 57 10.38 -6.13 -11.96
CA VAL A 57 10.17 -6.09 -10.50
C VAL A 57 8.93 -6.90 -10.11
N ALA A 58 7.86 -6.86 -10.90
CA ALA A 58 6.65 -7.63 -10.66
C ALA A 58 6.91 -9.14 -10.68
N VAL A 59 7.76 -9.62 -11.59
CA VAL A 59 8.14 -11.05 -11.65
C VAL A 59 8.91 -11.47 -10.40
N GLU A 60 9.95 -10.73 -10.01
CA GLU A 60 10.75 -11.00 -8.81
C GLU A 60 9.89 -10.95 -7.54
N LYS A 61 9.02 -9.94 -7.46
CA LYS A 61 8.06 -9.80 -6.37
C LYS A 61 7.11 -10.99 -6.30
N LYS A 62 6.59 -11.47 -7.42
CA LYS A 62 5.64 -12.60 -7.44
C LYS A 62 6.27 -13.86 -6.87
N GLU A 63 7.52 -14.13 -7.22
CA GLU A 63 8.29 -15.25 -6.64
C GLU A 63 8.49 -15.06 -5.14
N PHE A 64 8.91 -13.86 -4.72
CA PHE A 64 9.09 -13.53 -3.31
C PHE A 64 7.79 -13.67 -2.49
N LEU A 65 6.68 -13.13 -3.00
CA LEU A 65 5.37 -13.22 -2.37
C LEU A 65 4.89 -14.66 -2.25
N ARG A 66 5.14 -15.48 -3.27
CA ARG A 66 4.86 -16.91 -3.24
C ARG A 66 5.69 -17.60 -2.15
N THR A 67 6.99 -17.34 -2.09
CA THR A 67 7.87 -17.86 -1.03
C THR A 67 7.42 -17.40 0.36
N ILE A 68 7.01 -16.14 0.53
CA ILE A 68 6.46 -15.68 1.81
C ILE A 68 5.20 -16.45 2.14
N LYS A 69 4.23 -16.52 1.22
CA LYS A 69 2.94 -17.18 1.44
C LYS A 69 3.12 -18.64 1.84
N ASP A 70 3.92 -19.40 1.10
CA ASP A 70 4.13 -20.83 1.32
C ASP A 70 4.79 -21.09 2.70
N ASN A 71 5.68 -20.20 3.15
CA ASN A 71 6.31 -20.29 4.46
C ASN A 71 5.42 -19.79 5.63
N THR A 72 4.27 -19.18 5.35
CA THR A 72 3.42 -18.54 6.37
C THR A 72 2.11 -19.30 6.61
N GLN A 73 1.72 -20.24 5.73
CA GLN A 73 0.48 -21.02 5.85
C GLN A 73 0.32 -21.81 7.16
N SER A 74 1.37 -21.93 7.97
CA SER A 74 1.37 -22.64 9.27
C SER A 74 1.40 -21.73 10.50
N VAL A 75 1.51 -20.40 10.35
CA VAL A 75 1.62 -19.48 11.48
C VAL A 75 0.32 -18.72 11.67
N SER A 76 -0.53 -19.20 12.58
CA SER A 76 -1.60 -18.36 13.13
C SER A 76 -0.93 -17.09 13.70
N SER A 77 -1.25 -15.92 13.14
CA SER A 77 -0.63 -14.68 13.61
C SER A 77 -1.18 -14.35 15.01
N ASP A 78 -0.36 -14.57 16.04
CA ASP A 78 -0.67 -14.06 17.38
C ASP A 78 -0.68 -12.52 17.32
N TYR A 79 -1.70 -11.90 17.94
CA TYR A 79 -1.79 -10.46 18.14
C TYR A 79 -0.50 -9.82 18.63
N ARG A 80 0.24 -10.47 19.52
CA ARG A 80 1.54 -9.95 19.98
C ARG A 80 2.56 -9.83 18.86
N ASN A 81 2.60 -10.79 17.94
CA ASN A 81 3.50 -10.75 16.78
C ASN A 81 3.09 -9.64 15.80
N ALA A 82 1.79 -9.46 15.57
CA ALA A 82 1.26 -8.37 14.75
C ALA A 82 1.61 -7.00 15.34
N LEU A 83 1.40 -6.84 16.66
CA LEU A 83 1.68 -5.60 17.37
C LEU A 83 3.17 -5.25 17.36
N ASN A 84 4.04 -6.20 17.69
CA ASN A 84 5.48 -5.98 17.71
C ASN A 84 6.03 -5.72 16.31
N GLY A 85 5.58 -6.50 15.32
CA GLY A 85 5.98 -6.29 13.92
C GLY A 85 5.56 -4.92 13.40
N LEU A 86 4.37 -4.43 13.77
CA LEU A 86 3.93 -3.08 13.40
C LEU A 86 4.78 -1.99 14.04
N LYS A 87 5.13 -2.13 15.32
CA LYS A 87 6.03 -1.19 16.01
C LYS A 87 7.40 -1.14 15.35
N GLU A 88 8.04 -2.29 15.19
CA GLU A 88 9.35 -2.42 14.53
C GLU A 88 9.33 -1.80 13.13
N PHE A 89 8.26 -2.03 12.38
CA PHE A 89 8.11 -1.46 11.03
C PHE A 89 7.99 0.07 11.06
N ILE A 90 7.15 0.61 11.95
CA ILE A 90 6.99 2.07 12.09
C ILE A 90 8.28 2.71 12.58
N ASP A 91 8.99 2.10 13.52
CA ASP A 91 10.26 2.62 14.05
C ASP A 91 11.35 2.64 12.97
N LYS A 92 11.40 1.60 12.13
CA LYS A 92 12.37 1.48 11.04
C LYS A 92 12.06 2.42 9.87
N HIS A 93 10.81 2.47 9.43
CA HIS A 93 10.41 3.09 8.17
C HIS A 93 9.64 4.41 8.34
N GLY A 94 9.24 4.79 9.56
CA GLY A 94 8.38 5.95 9.89
C GLY A 94 8.98 7.34 9.64
N THR A 95 9.85 7.46 8.65
CA THR A 95 10.52 8.67 8.16
C THR A 95 9.56 9.62 7.43
N ASN A 96 10.09 10.68 6.81
CA ASN A 96 9.33 11.66 6.02
C ASN A 96 9.16 11.26 4.54
N ASN A 97 9.30 9.98 4.21
CA ASN A 97 9.07 9.49 2.86
C ASN A 97 7.55 9.51 2.54
N PRO A 98 7.10 10.24 1.50
CA PRO A 98 5.68 10.35 1.16
C PRO A 98 5.00 9.02 0.79
N GLY A 99 5.73 8.09 0.17
CA GLY A 99 5.21 6.76 -0.20
C GLY A 99 4.94 5.89 1.02
N ILE A 100 5.89 5.88 1.96
CA ILE A 100 5.75 5.17 3.22
C ILE A 100 4.60 5.75 4.04
N GLU A 101 4.46 7.09 4.06
CA GLU A 101 3.35 7.76 4.73
C GLU A 101 1.99 7.33 4.14
N ILE A 102 1.86 7.33 2.81
CA ILE A 102 0.65 6.91 2.09
C ILE A 102 0.30 5.44 2.39
N PHE A 103 1.30 4.57 2.48
CA PHE A 103 1.11 3.17 2.88
C PHE A 103 0.59 3.06 4.32
N LEU A 104 1.23 3.73 5.28
CA LEU A 104 0.82 3.70 6.69
C LEU A 104 -0.58 4.27 6.90
N ILE A 105 -0.93 5.33 6.17
CA ILE A 105 -2.29 5.91 6.14
C ILE A 105 -3.30 4.85 5.69
N SER A 106 -3.00 4.15 4.60
CA SER A 106 -3.93 3.18 4.03
C SER A 106 -4.07 1.94 4.92
N LEU A 107 -2.98 1.46 5.52
CA LEU A 107 -3.01 0.37 6.49
C LEU A 107 -3.81 0.74 7.74
N TYR A 108 -3.61 1.95 8.29
CA TYR A 108 -4.39 2.45 9.42
C TYR A 108 -5.90 2.48 9.11
N ASN A 109 -6.27 3.01 7.95
CA ASN A 109 -7.67 3.05 7.52
C ASN A 109 -8.25 1.66 7.29
N PHE A 110 -7.49 0.75 6.69
CA PHE A 110 -7.94 -0.62 6.47
C PHE A 110 -8.27 -1.32 7.80
N LEU A 111 -7.38 -1.21 8.80
CA LEU A 111 -7.61 -1.77 10.14
C LEU A 111 -8.83 -1.14 10.84
N ARG A 112 -9.01 0.19 10.71
CA ARG A 112 -10.17 0.89 11.27
C ARG A 112 -11.48 0.54 10.59
N LEU A 113 -11.49 0.46 9.26
CA LEU A 113 -12.67 0.03 8.51
C LEU A 113 -13.05 -1.38 8.93
N GLN A 114 -12.09 -2.30 9.01
CA GLN A 114 -12.36 -3.68 9.39
C GLN A 114 -13.06 -3.81 10.75
N ARG A 115 -12.74 -2.94 11.72
CA ARG A 115 -13.40 -2.89 13.02
C ARG A 115 -14.92 -2.67 12.91
N ASN A 116 -15.35 -1.89 11.92
CA ASN A 116 -16.74 -1.50 11.73
C ASN A 116 -17.49 -2.43 10.74
N HIS A 117 -16.81 -3.41 10.14
CA HIS A 117 -17.40 -4.36 9.22
C HIS A 117 -17.45 -5.78 9.80
N LYS A 118 -18.64 -6.39 9.73
CA LYS A 118 -18.87 -7.80 10.10
C LYS A 118 -18.16 -8.75 9.16
N GLN A 119 -18.20 -8.43 7.87
CA GLN A 119 -17.54 -9.18 6.81
C GLN A 119 -16.05 -8.81 6.72
N ARG A 120 -15.23 -9.75 6.24
CA ARG A 120 -13.81 -9.48 6.01
C ARG A 120 -13.65 -8.44 4.92
N LEU A 121 -12.70 -7.54 5.07
CA LEU A 121 -12.33 -6.59 4.03
C LEU A 121 -11.18 -7.14 3.21
N CYS A 122 -11.25 -6.91 1.91
CA CYS A 122 -10.19 -7.15 0.94
C CYS A 122 -9.57 -5.82 0.57
N TRP A 123 -8.26 -5.71 0.71
CA TRP A 123 -7.47 -4.55 0.30
C TRP A 123 -6.67 -4.90 -0.94
N VAL A 124 -7.08 -4.34 -2.07
CA VAL A 124 -6.33 -4.40 -3.32
C VAL A 124 -5.33 -3.26 -3.30
N ILE A 125 -4.04 -3.59 -3.29
CA ILE A 125 -2.97 -2.59 -3.30
C ILE A 125 -2.37 -2.51 -4.70
N ASP A 126 -2.25 -1.28 -5.21
CA ASP A 126 -1.57 -1.01 -6.48
C ASP A 126 -0.05 -1.01 -6.28
N ASP A 127 0.67 -1.71 -7.17
CA ASP A 127 2.11 -1.96 -7.02
C ASP A 127 2.99 -0.71 -7.10
N GLY A 128 2.50 0.36 -7.73
CA GLY A 128 3.19 1.65 -7.80
C GLY A 128 3.51 2.24 -6.43
N VAL A 129 2.69 1.95 -5.42
CA VAL A 129 2.88 2.42 -4.03
C VAL A 129 4.21 1.93 -3.44
N PHE A 130 4.57 0.68 -3.73
CA PHE A 130 5.77 0.06 -3.19
C PHE A 130 6.99 0.25 -4.09
N THR A 131 6.78 0.41 -5.40
CA THR A 131 7.85 0.39 -6.40
C THR A 131 8.35 1.78 -6.80
N GLU A 132 7.50 2.81 -6.71
CA GLU A 132 7.86 4.18 -7.14
C GLU A 132 8.28 5.10 -5.98
N TYR A 133 7.82 4.81 -4.75
CA TYR A 133 7.98 5.75 -3.64
C TYR A 133 8.71 5.19 -2.41
N GLY A 134 8.90 3.87 -2.31
CA GLY A 134 9.60 3.24 -1.19
C GLY A 134 10.90 2.57 -1.62
N ASP A 135 11.91 2.52 -0.75
CA ASP A 135 13.17 1.81 -1.00
C ASP A 135 12.96 0.29 -1.08
N ASN A 136 13.88 -0.45 -1.72
CA ASN A 136 13.75 -1.91 -1.94
C ASN A 136 13.49 -2.64 -0.61
N GLU A 137 14.15 -2.18 0.45
CA GLU A 137 14.00 -2.70 1.80
C GLU A 137 12.60 -2.45 2.39
N PHE A 138 12.01 -1.28 2.13
CA PHE A 138 10.64 -0.97 2.56
C PHE A 138 9.62 -1.90 1.92
N THR A 139 9.71 -2.11 0.60
CA THR A 139 8.78 -2.99 -0.12
C THR A 139 8.74 -4.40 0.48
N LEU A 140 9.92 -4.98 0.72
CA LEU A 140 10.05 -6.33 1.28
C LEU A 140 9.53 -6.39 2.72
N ASP A 141 9.86 -5.39 3.54
CA ASP A 141 9.41 -5.33 4.93
C ASP A 141 7.90 -5.10 5.03
N ALA A 142 7.30 -4.36 4.10
CA ALA A 142 5.86 -4.16 4.05
C ALA A 142 5.14 -5.48 3.75
N TYR A 143 5.62 -6.28 2.79
CA TYR A 143 5.05 -7.60 2.54
C TYR A 143 5.21 -8.55 3.73
N LYS A 144 6.36 -8.54 4.40
CA LYS A 144 6.56 -9.30 5.64
C LYS A 144 5.61 -8.83 6.74
N LEU A 145 5.40 -7.52 6.90
CA LEU A 145 4.46 -6.97 7.87
C LEU A 145 3.04 -7.48 7.57
N LEU A 146 2.54 -7.28 6.36
CA LEU A 146 1.18 -7.64 5.98
C LEU A 146 0.93 -9.15 6.11
N ILE A 147 1.81 -9.98 5.56
CA ILE A 147 1.55 -11.41 5.44
C ILE A 147 2.05 -12.18 6.67
N ARG A 148 3.26 -11.90 7.18
CA ARG A 148 3.86 -12.70 8.27
C ARG A 148 3.55 -12.17 9.67
N LYS A 149 3.48 -10.85 9.83
CA LYS A 149 3.28 -10.24 11.15
C LYS A 149 1.79 -10.06 11.44
N ILE A 150 1.09 -9.37 10.56
CA ILE A 150 -0.36 -9.16 10.66
C ILE A 150 -1.11 -10.43 10.28
N GLY A 151 -0.64 -11.20 9.28
CA GLY A 151 -1.29 -12.46 8.91
C GLY A 151 -2.34 -12.30 7.81
N LEU A 152 -2.31 -11.24 7.00
CA LEU A 152 -3.26 -11.06 5.91
C LEU A 152 -3.14 -12.19 4.88
N ASN A 153 -4.28 -12.72 4.45
CA ASN A 153 -4.34 -13.72 3.40
C ASN A 153 -4.05 -13.06 2.05
N LEU A 154 -3.01 -13.53 1.37
CA LEU A 154 -2.64 -13.02 0.05
C LEU A 154 -3.31 -13.82 -1.07
N GLN A 155 -4.04 -13.11 -1.94
CA GLN A 155 -4.47 -13.57 -3.25
C GLN A 155 -3.73 -12.75 -4.32
N ILE A 156 -3.01 -13.46 -5.21
CA ILE A 156 -2.30 -12.85 -6.33
C ILE A 156 -3.22 -12.99 -7.55
N GLU A 157 -3.77 -11.88 -8.03
CA GLU A 157 -4.68 -11.87 -9.18
C GLU A 157 -3.91 -11.76 -10.49
N ASP A 158 -3.00 -10.79 -10.59
CA ASP A 158 -2.13 -10.56 -11.74
C ASP A 158 -0.73 -10.07 -11.30
N ASN A 159 0.09 -9.60 -12.25
CA ASN A 159 1.44 -9.10 -11.96
C ASN A 159 1.43 -7.67 -11.37
N GLU A 160 0.33 -6.94 -11.45
CA GLU A 160 0.25 -5.51 -11.06
C GLU A 160 -0.55 -5.30 -9.77
N LYS A 161 -1.32 -6.30 -9.34
CA LYS A 161 -2.28 -6.21 -8.23
C LYS A 161 -2.22 -7.42 -7.32
N CYS A 162 -2.15 -7.11 -6.03
CA CYS A 162 -2.23 -8.08 -4.96
C CYS A 162 -3.41 -7.74 -4.06
N THR A 163 -4.25 -8.73 -3.77
CA THR A 163 -5.38 -8.60 -2.86
C THR A 163 -5.02 -9.20 -1.50
N TYR A 164 -5.02 -8.35 -0.47
CA TYR A 164 -4.76 -8.72 0.92
C TYR A 164 -6.08 -8.77 1.68
N ILE A 165 -6.44 -9.95 2.17
CA ILE A 165 -7.69 -10.19 2.86
C ILE A 165 -7.41 -10.25 4.36
N MET A 166 -8.15 -9.48 5.16
CA MET A 166 -8.01 -9.49 6.61
C MET A 166 -8.17 -10.90 7.17
N ALA A 167 -7.26 -11.38 8.02
CA ALA A 167 -7.44 -12.64 8.74
C ALA A 167 -8.62 -12.61 9.72
N THR A 168 -9.19 -13.78 10.01
CA THR A 168 -10.38 -13.96 10.86
C THR A 168 -10.08 -13.84 12.35
N ASN A 169 -8.81 -13.81 12.74
CA ASN A 169 -8.33 -14.02 14.10
C ASN A 169 -8.27 -12.76 14.98
N PHE A 170 -8.44 -11.55 14.43
CA PHE A 170 -8.39 -10.33 15.25
C PHE A 170 -9.77 -9.90 15.75
N THR A 171 -9.85 -9.64 17.05
CA THR A 171 -10.97 -8.98 17.72
C THR A 171 -10.96 -7.47 17.45
N ASN A 172 -12.09 -6.80 17.69
CA ASN A 172 -12.19 -5.34 17.56
C ASN A 172 -11.26 -4.60 18.53
N SER A 173 -11.01 -5.16 19.72
CA SER A 173 -10.07 -4.63 20.70
C SER A 173 -8.62 -4.69 20.20
N GLU A 174 -8.23 -5.80 19.58
CA GLU A 174 -6.89 -5.97 19.00
C GLU A 174 -6.67 -5.06 17.79
N LEU A 175 -7.65 -4.96 16.88
CA LEU A 175 -7.63 -4.01 15.77
C LEU A 175 -7.49 -2.56 16.27
N SER A 176 -8.19 -2.21 17.35
CA SER A 176 -8.07 -0.89 17.98
C SER A 176 -6.68 -0.67 18.56
N ALA A 177 -6.10 -1.68 19.22
CA ALA A 177 -4.78 -1.58 19.81
C ALA A 177 -3.66 -1.49 18.76
N LEU A 178 -3.80 -2.18 17.62
CA LEU A 178 -2.92 -2.01 16.45
C LEU A 178 -3.04 -0.58 15.90
N SER A 179 -4.27 -0.08 15.70
CA SER A 179 -4.55 1.26 15.19
C SER A 179 -3.95 2.37 16.07
N ARG A 180 -3.80 2.14 17.38
CA ARG A 180 -3.17 3.09 18.30
C ARG A 180 -1.66 3.26 18.09
N GLN A 181 -0.97 2.28 17.51
CA GLN A 181 0.48 2.35 17.31
C GLN A 181 0.89 3.37 16.24
N PHE A 182 -0.04 3.78 15.37
CA PHE A 182 0.25 4.73 14.30
C PHE A 182 0.55 6.14 14.84
N PRO A 183 1.54 6.86 14.29
CA PRO A 183 1.81 8.25 14.63
C PRO A 183 0.60 9.17 14.38
N SER A 184 0.49 10.27 15.13
CA SER A 184 -0.58 11.26 14.97
C SER A 184 -0.63 11.87 13.56
N LYS A 185 0.54 12.08 12.92
CA LYS A 185 0.65 12.53 11.52
C LYS A 185 -0.12 11.62 10.54
N ILE A 186 -0.09 10.31 10.78
CA ILE A 186 -0.81 9.31 9.99
C ILE A 186 -2.30 9.39 10.32
N LYS A 187 -2.66 9.35 11.61
CA LYS A 187 -4.06 9.33 12.08
C LYS A 187 -4.87 10.53 11.60
N ARG A 188 -4.26 11.71 11.54
CA ARG A 188 -4.90 13.00 11.20
C ARG A 188 -4.61 13.47 9.78
N SER A 189 -4.08 12.60 8.92
CA SER A 189 -3.76 13.00 7.56
C SER A 189 -5.02 13.50 6.85
N ARG A 190 -4.98 14.73 6.31
CA ARG A 190 -6.12 15.33 5.59
C ARG A 190 -6.58 14.49 4.39
N ARG A 191 -5.68 13.68 3.84
CA ARG A 191 -5.98 12.71 2.77
C ARG A 191 -6.94 11.61 3.22
N ILE A 192 -6.91 11.22 4.50
CA ILE A 192 -7.88 10.30 5.11
C ILE A 192 -9.27 10.93 5.14
N LEU A 193 -9.35 12.18 5.59
CA LEU A 193 -10.62 12.89 5.72
C LEU A 193 -11.29 13.11 4.36
N GLN A 194 -10.50 13.36 3.30
CA GLN A 194 -11.03 13.49 1.93
C GLN A 194 -11.49 12.14 1.36
N ALA A 195 -10.71 11.07 1.52
CA ALA A 195 -11.08 9.74 1.00
C ALA A 195 -12.35 9.17 1.65
N VAL A 196 -12.55 9.42 2.95
CA VAL A 196 -13.76 9.05 3.70
C VAL A 196 -14.95 9.97 3.37
N ALA A 197 -14.72 11.24 3.03
CA ALA A 197 -15.80 12.16 2.66
C ALA A 197 -16.31 11.93 1.22
N THR A 198 -15.46 11.46 0.31
CA THR A 198 -15.84 11.19 -1.09
C THR A 198 -16.52 9.84 -1.31
N SER A 199 -16.67 8.99 -0.29
CA SER A 199 -17.37 7.71 -0.43
C SER A 199 -18.89 7.85 -0.59
N ASP A 200 -19.44 9.04 -0.30
CA ASP A 200 -20.88 9.30 -0.41
C ASP A 200 -21.30 9.82 -1.81
N GLU A 201 -20.36 10.19 -2.68
CA GLU A 201 -20.70 10.73 -4.00
C GLU A 201 -19.87 10.10 -5.14
N ALA A 202 -20.59 9.41 -6.02
CA ALA A 202 -20.31 9.18 -7.44
C ALA A 202 -19.25 8.12 -7.82
N GLU A 203 -19.72 6.89 -8.07
CA GLU A 203 -19.69 6.33 -9.44
C GLU A 203 -20.72 5.20 -9.59
N GLN A 204 -21.61 5.37 -10.57
CA GLN A 204 -22.70 4.47 -10.92
C GLN A 204 -22.18 3.06 -11.22
N GLY A 205 -22.55 2.08 -10.39
CA GLY A 205 -22.54 0.66 -10.79
C GLY A 205 -21.80 -0.31 -9.88
N VAL A 206 -20.90 0.15 -8.99
CA VAL A 206 -20.23 -0.75 -8.02
C VAL A 206 -20.40 -0.20 -6.61
N ARG A 207 -21.54 -0.52 -6.00
CA ARG A 207 -21.76 -0.28 -4.56
C ARG A 207 -20.65 -0.98 -3.79
N ASN A 208 -19.96 -0.27 -2.88
CA ASN A 208 -18.95 -0.77 -1.92
C ASN A 208 -17.47 -0.73 -2.35
N ILE A 209 -17.01 0.29 -3.07
CA ILE A 209 -15.56 0.53 -3.23
C ILE A 209 -15.15 1.77 -2.41
N ASN A 210 -14.54 1.54 -1.26
CA ASN A 210 -13.80 2.60 -0.57
C ASN A 210 -12.42 2.72 -1.24
N LYS A 211 -12.13 3.87 -1.87
CA LYS A 211 -10.79 4.16 -2.41
C LYS A 211 -9.86 4.51 -1.24
N LEU A 212 -8.78 3.75 -1.06
CA LEU A 212 -7.66 4.10 -0.19
C LEU A 212 -6.56 4.77 -1.01
N ALA A 213 -5.66 5.50 -0.34
CA ALA A 213 -4.56 6.21 -1.02
C ALA A 213 -3.59 5.27 -1.77
N THR A 214 -3.63 3.97 -1.49
CA THR A 214 -2.82 2.93 -2.12
C THR A 214 -3.61 1.92 -2.96
N GLY A 215 -4.91 2.13 -3.16
CA GLY A 215 -5.74 1.19 -3.91
C GLY A 215 -7.19 1.15 -3.47
N ARG A 216 -7.81 -0.03 -3.48
CA ARG A 216 -9.27 -0.19 -3.26
C ARG A 216 -9.56 -1.16 -2.13
N VAL A 217 -10.60 -0.87 -1.37
CA VAL A 217 -11.15 -1.79 -0.36
C VAL A 217 -12.55 -2.19 -0.78
N HIS A 218 -12.79 -3.49 -0.75
CA HIS A 218 -14.11 -4.08 -0.97
C HIS A 218 -14.42 -5.12 0.10
N ILE A 219 -15.70 -5.45 0.24
CA ILE A 219 -16.18 -6.41 1.22
C ILE A 219 -16.04 -7.83 0.63
N SER A 220 -15.43 -8.73 1.40
CA SER A 220 -15.32 -10.15 1.08
C SER A 220 -16.65 -10.86 1.29
N THR A 221 -16.86 -11.97 0.58
CA THR A 221 -17.98 -12.89 0.83
C THR A 221 -17.80 -13.72 2.10
N GLN A 222 -16.63 -13.66 2.74
CA GLN A 222 -16.30 -14.41 3.95
C GLN A 222 -16.57 -13.58 5.21
N ASP A 223 -17.28 -14.18 6.17
CA ASP A 223 -17.51 -13.60 7.49
C ASP A 223 -16.24 -13.69 8.36
N ARG A 224 -16.19 -12.86 9.41
CA ARG A 224 -15.20 -13.02 10.48
C ARG A 224 -15.67 -14.15 11.40
N GLU A 225 -14.76 -15.08 11.74
CA GLU A 225 -15.11 -16.32 12.44
C GLU A 225 -15.62 -16.11 13.87
N GLU A 226 -15.34 -14.98 14.54
CA GLU A 226 -15.94 -14.64 15.85
C GLU A 226 -15.72 -13.15 16.18
N GLY A 227 -16.63 -12.54 16.96
CA GLY A 227 -16.34 -11.30 17.70
C GLY A 227 -16.98 -9.99 17.23
N TYR A 228 -18.01 -9.99 16.38
CA TYR A 228 -18.84 -8.78 16.21
C TYR A 228 -19.94 -8.74 17.28
N GLU A 229 -19.56 -8.49 18.53
CA GLU A 229 -20.51 -7.92 19.50
C GLU A 229 -20.56 -6.41 19.26
N SER A 230 -21.34 -5.96 18.26
CA SER A 230 -21.80 -4.57 18.26
C SER A 230 -22.86 -4.42 19.34
N SER A 231 -22.39 -4.26 20.57
CA SER A 231 -23.18 -3.50 21.52
C SER A 231 -23.13 -2.03 21.09
N LEU A 232 -24.21 -1.29 21.34
CA LEU A 232 -24.27 0.16 21.16
C LEU A 232 -23.11 0.86 21.90
N ILE A 233 -22.64 0.26 23.00
CA ILE A 233 -21.51 0.71 23.81
C ILE A 233 -20.18 0.54 23.06
N THR A 234 -19.99 -0.56 22.33
CA THR A 234 -18.80 -0.79 21.50
C THR A 234 -18.73 0.23 20.36
N GLU A 235 -19.86 0.54 19.74
CA GLU A 235 -19.96 1.55 18.69
C GLU A 235 -19.70 2.96 19.24
N LEU A 236 -20.28 3.30 20.40
CA LEU A 236 -20.02 4.57 21.10
C LEU A 236 -18.55 4.69 21.55
N TYR A 237 -17.96 3.64 22.10
CA TYR A 237 -16.55 3.60 22.49
C TYR A 237 -15.64 3.83 21.28
N ASN A 238 -15.93 3.18 20.15
CA ASN A 238 -15.22 3.38 18.90
C ASN A 238 -15.39 4.81 18.37
N TYR A 239 -16.59 5.38 18.45
CA TYR A 239 -16.88 6.77 18.08
C TYR A 239 -16.10 7.77 18.95
N PHE A 240 -16.04 7.58 20.27
CA PHE A 240 -15.25 8.42 21.17
C PHE A 240 -13.75 8.27 20.94
N LEU A 241 -13.26 7.05 20.69
CA LEU A 241 -11.86 6.83 20.32
C LEU A 241 -11.48 7.55 19.02
N ASP A 242 -12.42 7.65 18.08
CA ASP A 242 -12.22 8.35 16.81
C ASP A 242 -12.28 9.88 16.95
N LEU A 243 -12.90 10.41 18.01
CA LEU A 243 -12.95 11.85 18.32
C LEU A 243 -11.73 12.35 19.12
N ILE A 244 -11.12 11.49 19.94
CA ILE A 244 -10.07 11.88 20.90
C ILE A 244 -8.66 11.79 20.28
N PHE A 245 -8.47 10.99 19.22
CA PHE A 245 -7.15 10.76 18.59
C PHE A 245 -7.09 11.25 17.15
#